data_AF-A0AA43H0R9-F1
#
_entry.id   AF-A0AA43H0R9-F1
#
_cell.length_a   1.000
_cell.length_b   1.000
_cell.length_c   1.000
_cell.angle_alpha   90.00
_cell.angle_beta   90.00
_cell.angle_gamma   90.00
#
_symmetry.space_group_name_H-M   'P 1'
#
loop_
_entity.id
_entity.type
_entity.pdbx_description
1 polymer ?
#
loop_
_entity_poly.entity_id
_entity_poly.type
_entity_poly.pdbx_seq_one_letter_code
_entity_poly.pdbx_strand_id
1 'polypeptide(L)'
;MTSSLIPTFENSYPQIQQHQNNCFSYCRLQWRRGHLLVKSTAKTQQLNLPALYNEELLVNCLKHSLVNLVSVDPNIGEDCLKLWLKACEKAGKPIFLRLPFRNKQSKSGSPWQKLIEWIAALFLLLLMSPVMVVLFVILQLDSPGSVFTSEWRVGERGKLFRAIKFCTTANQNITPLSSWIRKYDLDHLPQLWNVLRGEMALMGSRSCTLENAMWLNLAEQQQMNKLSEMTDSWEESALLNLDSQTL
;
A
#
# COMPACT_ATOMS: atom_id res chain seq x y z
N MET A 1 2.83 -52.52 26.01
CA MET A 1 3.89 -53.30 25.34
C MET A 1 3.32 -53.66 23.97
N THR A 2 3.83 -53.23 22.82
CA THR A 2 5.22 -52.94 22.45
C THR A 2 5.21 -52.03 21.20
N SER A 3 6.13 -51.08 21.18
CA SER A 3 6.45 -50.11 20.12
C SER A 3 7.30 -50.68 18.99
N SER A 4 7.26 -50.06 17.81
CA SER A 4 8.44 -49.71 16.96
C SER A 4 7.93 -48.71 15.90
N LEU A 5 8.41 -47.49 15.66
CA LEU A 5 9.72 -46.79 15.71
C LEU A 5 10.79 -47.40 14.81
N ILE A 6 10.94 -46.82 13.60
CA ILE A 6 12.24 -46.51 12.99
C ILE A 6 12.20 -45.07 12.43
N PRO A 7 13.28 -44.28 12.57
CA PRO A 7 13.29 -42.82 12.50
C PRO A 7 13.97 -42.23 11.24
N THR A 8 13.64 -40.95 11.00
CA THR A 8 14.46 -39.85 10.42
C THR A 8 15.30 -40.09 9.15
N PHE A 9 15.00 -39.30 8.12
CA PHE A 9 16.04 -38.50 7.45
C PHE A 9 15.69 -37.01 7.61
N GLU A 10 16.40 -36.36 8.53
CA GLU A 10 16.63 -34.92 8.48
C GLU A 10 17.39 -34.59 7.20
N ASN A 11 16.88 -33.62 6.44
CA ASN A 11 17.73 -32.75 5.63
C ASN A 11 17.18 -31.33 5.78
N SER A 12 17.67 -30.69 6.84
CA SER A 12 18.04 -29.27 6.93
C SER A 12 17.79 -28.43 5.68
N TYR A 13 16.63 -27.77 5.67
CA TYR A 13 16.47 -26.46 5.03
C TYR A 13 16.36 -25.40 6.13
N PRO A 14 17.05 -24.27 6.01
CA PRO A 14 17.02 -23.24 7.04
C PRO A 14 15.62 -22.64 7.12
N GLN A 15 15.14 -22.48 8.35
CA GLN A 15 13.94 -21.74 8.70
C GLN A 15 13.92 -20.37 8.02
N ILE A 16 13.03 -20.18 7.04
CA ILE A 16 12.61 -18.85 6.59
C ILE A 16 11.12 -18.70 6.95
N GLN A 17 10.92 -18.14 8.14
CA GLN A 17 9.84 -17.25 8.53
C GLN A 17 8.39 -17.78 8.45
N GLN A 18 7.96 -18.38 9.56
CA GLN A 18 6.56 -18.65 9.98
C GLN A 18 5.70 -17.38 10.17
N HIS A 19 5.88 -16.31 9.39
CA HIS A 19 5.11 -15.06 9.54
C HIS A 19 4.08 -14.80 8.41
N GLN A 20 3.89 -15.73 7.48
CA GLN A 20 3.01 -15.54 6.31
C GLN A 20 1.60 -16.15 6.41
N ASN A 21 1.27 -16.86 7.50
CA ASN A 21 0.10 -17.76 7.51
C ASN A 21 -1.25 -17.16 7.98
N ASN A 22 -1.32 -15.89 8.43
CA ASN A 22 -2.57 -15.33 9.00
C ASN A 22 -3.34 -14.34 8.11
N CYS A 23 -2.88 -14.06 6.88
CA CYS A 23 -3.45 -13.01 6.01
C CYS A 23 -4.91 -13.22 5.56
N PHE A 24 -5.38 -14.46 5.49
CA PHE A 24 -6.46 -14.82 4.55
C PHE A 24 -7.79 -15.17 5.20
N SER A 25 -7.87 -15.15 6.53
CA SER A 25 -9.10 -15.54 7.25
C SER A 25 -10.26 -14.53 7.10
N TYR A 26 -10.01 -13.35 6.51
CA TYR A 26 -10.96 -12.23 6.57
C TYR A 26 -11.14 -11.45 5.26
N CYS A 27 -10.97 -12.05 4.07
CA CYS A 27 -11.19 -11.34 2.80
C CYS A 27 -12.36 -11.87 1.96
N ARG A 28 -13.22 -10.97 1.47
CA ARG A 28 -14.28 -11.25 0.49
C ARG A 28 -13.92 -10.64 -0.87
N LEU A 29 -13.94 -11.47 -1.91
CA LEU A 29 -13.74 -11.03 -3.29
C LEU A 29 -15.09 -10.74 -3.96
N GLN A 30 -15.20 -9.59 -4.63
CA GLN A 30 -16.34 -9.23 -5.47
C GLN A 30 -15.81 -8.84 -6.85
N TRP A 31 -16.30 -9.49 -7.91
CA TRP A 31 -15.92 -9.15 -9.27
C TRP A 31 -17.12 -8.54 -10.01
N ARG A 32 -16.92 -7.40 -10.69
CA ARG A 32 -17.96 -6.73 -11.47
C ARG A 32 -17.34 -5.94 -12.62
N ARG A 33 -17.77 -6.18 -13.87
CA ARG A 33 -17.34 -5.41 -15.07
C ARG A 33 -15.81 -5.27 -15.19
N GLY A 34 -15.06 -6.33 -14.93
CA GLY A 34 -13.58 -6.31 -14.98
C GLY A 34 -12.92 -5.65 -13.76
N HIS A 35 -13.68 -5.19 -12.76
CA HIS A 35 -13.16 -4.70 -11.49
C HIS A 35 -13.19 -5.80 -10.44
N LEU A 36 -12.03 -6.14 -9.88
CA LEU A 36 -11.93 -7.03 -8.72
C LEU A 36 -11.85 -6.20 -7.45
N LEU A 37 -12.70 -6.50 -6.49
CA LEU A 37 -12.80 -5.82 -5.22
C LEU A 37 -12.50 -6.79 -4.08
N VAL A 38 -11.49 -6.45 -3.28
CA VAL A 38 -11.10 -7.17 -2.07
C VAL A 38 -11.61 -6.39 -0.87
N LYS A 39 -12.52 -6.97 -0.09
CA LYS A 39 -13.09 -6.38 1.13
C LYS A 39 -12.67 -7.18 2.35
N SER A 40 -12.58 -6.52 3.50
CA SER A 40 -12.51 -7.22 4.78
C SER A 40 -13.88 -7.85 5.13
N THR A 41 -13.91 -9.06 5.69
CA THR A 41 -15.12 -9.71 6.22
C THR A 41 -15.04 -9.82 7.74
N ALA A 42 -16.03 -9.23 8.42
CA ALA A 42 -16.18 -9.35 9.88
C ALA A 42 -16.77 -10.71 10.30
N LYS A 43 -17.37 -11.47 9.37
CA LYS A 43 -17.94 -12.81 9.64
C LYS A 43 -17.05 -13.92 9.08
N THR A 44 -16.83 -14.91 9.93
CA THR A 44 -16.03 -16.14 9.86
C THR A 44 -16.48 -17.11 8.75
N GLN A 45 -16.53 -16.69 7.49
CA GLN A 45 -16.64 -17.63 6.37
C GLN A 45 -15.30 -17.77 5.68
N GLN A 46 -14.61 -18.83 6.04
CA GLN A 46 -13.32 -19.28 5.50
C GLN A 46 -13.50 -19.68 4.03
N LEU A 47 -13.22 -18.76 3.12
CA LEU A 47 -13.07 -19.09 1.71
C LEU A 47 -11.69 -19.72 1.51
N ASN A 48 -11.65 -21.05 1.48
CA ASN A 48 -10.42 -21.81 1.25
C ASN A 48 -10.04 -21.74 -0.24
N LEU A 49 -9.51 -20.59 -0.67
CA LEU A 49 -8.98 -20.37 -2.00
C LEU A 49 -7.45 -20.52 -1.94
N PRO A 50 -6.87 -21.65 -2.40
CA PRO A 50 -5.42 -21.88 -2.34
C PRO A 50 -4.61 -20.80 -3.07
N ALA A 51 -5.23 -20.16 -4.08
CA ALA A 51 -4.65 -19.05 -4.82
C ALA A 51 -4.41 -17.79 -3.98
N LEU A 52 -5.07 -17.63 -2.84
CA LEU A 52 -4.82 -16.49 -1.95
C LEU A 52 -3.59 -16.72 -1.09
N TYR A 53 -3.35 -17.96 -0.64
CA TYR A 53 -2.25 -18.31 0.25
C TYR A 53 -0.87 -18.34 -0.40
N ASN A 54 -0.82 -18.47 -1.74
CA ASN A 54 0.42 -18.52 -2.49
C ASN A 54 0.49 -17.35 -3.48
N GLU A 55 1.49 -16.48 -3.30
CA GLU A 55 1.74 -15.33 -4.18
C GLU A 55 1.81 -15.75 -5.66
N GLU A 56 2.44 -16.89 -5.96
CA GLU A 56 2.61 -17.34 -7.35
C GLU A 56 1.30 -17.76 -7.99
N LEU A 57 0.43 -18.45 -7.24
CA LEU A 57 -0.90 -18.81 -7.71
C LEU A 57 -1.77 -17.58 -7.91
N LEU A 58 -1.69 -16.60 -6.99
CA LEU A 58 -2.39 -15.32 -7.14
C LEU A 58 -1.95 -14.60 -8.40
N VAL A 59 -0.64 -14.52 -8.65
CA VAL A 59 -0.06 -13.92 -9.87
C VAL A 59 -0.58 -14.64 -11.10
N ASN A 60 -0.56 -15.97 -11.11
CA ASN A 60 -1.02 -16.77 -12.24
C ASN A 60 -2.52 -16.51 -12.53
N CYS A 61 -3.36 -16.54 -11.48
CA CYS A 61 -4.77 -16.22 -11.58
C CYS A 61 -5.00 -14.80 -12.11
N LEU A 62 -4.25 -13.82 -11.61
CA LEU A 62 -4.37 -12.44 -12.07
C LEU A 62 -3.97 -12.31 -13.53
N LYS A 63 -2.84 -12.89 -13.97
CA LYS A 63 -2.38 -12.84 -15.36
C LYS A 63 -3.40 -13.37 -16.36
N HIS A 64 -4.08 -14.47 -16.02
CA HIS A 64 -5.08 -15.10 -16.90
C HIS A 64 -6.51 -14.57 -16.70
N SER A 65 -6.73 -13.70 -15.71
CA SER A 65 -8.04 -13.13 -15.44
C SER A 65 -8.36 -11.94 -16.35
N LEU A 66 -9.63 -11.75 -16.70
CA LEU A 66 -10.16 -10.57 -17.40
C LEU A 66 -10.29 -9.32 -16.51
N VAL A 67 -9.71 -9.35 -15.31
CA VAL A 67 -9.69 -8.21 -14.39
C VAL A 67 -8.80 -7.10 -14.94
N ASN A 68 -9.36 -5.92 -15.14
CA ASN A 68 -8.66 -4.73 -15.61
C ASN A 68 -8.05 -3.92 -14.47
N LEU A 69 -8.67 -3.95 -13.27
CA LEU A 69 -8.13 -3.29 -12.08
C LEU A 69 -8.55 -4.01 -10.80
N VAL A 70 -7.71 -3.90 -9.77
CA VAL A 70 -7.96 -4.44 -8.43
C VAL A 70 -8.15 -3.29 -7.46
N SER A 71 -9.24 -3.28 -6.68
CA SER A 71 -9.38 -2.40 -5.53
C SER A 71 -9.37 -3.17 -4.24
N VAL A 72 -8.64 -2.65 -3.26
CA VAL A 72 -8.44 -3.29 -1.98
C VAL A 72 -8.93 -2.35 -0.87
N ASP A 73 -9.67 -2.90 0.07
CA ASP A 73 -10.08 -2.23 1.31
C ASP A 73 -8.89 -2.19 2.29
N PRO A 74 -8.52 -1.04 2.88
CA PRO A 74 -7.41 -0.97 3.84
C PRO A 74 -7.60 -1.85 5.09
N ASN A 75 -8.83 -2.29 5.37
CA ASN A 75 -9.15 -3.12 6.55
C ASN A 75 -8.74 -4.60 6.43
N ILE A 76 -8.11 -5.00 5.31
CA ILE A 76 -7.67 -6.40 5.11
C ILE A 76 -6.36 -6.75 5.84
N GLY A 77 -5.72 -5.76 6.49
CA GLY A 77 -4.43 -5.91 7.14
C GLY A 77 -3.24 -5.66 6.20
N GLU A 78 -2.11 -5.25 6.79
CA GLU A 78 -0.94 -4.75 6.05
C GLU A 78 -0.26 -5.85 5.23
N ASP A 79 -0.09 -7.04 5.81
CA ASP A 79 0.57 -8.16 5.15
C ASP A 79 -0.21 -8.65 3.93
N CYS A 80 -1.55 -8.69 4.04
CA CYS A 80 -2.42 -9.12 2.96
C CYS A 80 -2.40 -8.08 1.84
N LEU A 81 -2.45 -6.80 2.20
CA LEU A 81 -2.29 -5.69 1.27
C LEU A 81 -0.94 -5.74 0.54
N LYS A 82 0.17 -5.99 1.26
CA LYS A 82 1.51 -6.18 0.68
C LYS A 82 1.57 -7.36 -0.29
N LEU A 83 0.90 -8.46 0.01
CA LEU A 83 0.85 -9.63 -0.89
C LEU A 83 0.07 -9.32 -2.17
N TRP A 84 -1.11 -8.69 -2.05
CA TRP A 84 -1.90 -8.25 -3.21
C TRP A 84 -1.15 -7.23 -4.07
N LEU A 85 -0.42 -6.31 -3.43
CA LEU A 85 0.44 -5.33 -4.11
C LEU A 85 1.50 -6.03 -4.97
N LYS A 86 2.26 -6.96 -4.39
CA LYS A 86 3.29 -7.74 -5.11
C LYS A 86 2.69 -8.56 -6.26
N ALA A 87 1.57 -9.23 -6.00
CA ALA A 87 0.94 -10.08 -7.00
C ALA A 87 0.37 -9.27 -8.18
N CYS A 88 -0.28 -8.14 -7.91
CA CYS A 88 -0.81 -7.26 -8.95
C CYS A 88 0.30 -6.66 -9.79
N GLU A 89 1.41 -6.24 -9.16
CA GLU A 89 2.58 -5.73 -9.86
C GLU A 89 3.19 -6.78 -10.80
N LYS A 90 3.42 -8.01 -10.32
CA LYS A 90 3.91 -9.12 -11.13
C LYS A 90 2.94 -9.52 -12.26
N ALA A 91 1.65 -9.28 -12.08
CA ALA A 91 0.62 -9.51 -13.08
C ALA A 91 0.39 -8.31 -14.03
N GLY A 92 1.07 -7.18 -13.80
CA GLY A 92 0.89 -5.95 -14.58
C GLY A 92 -0.49 -5.30 -14.41
N LYS A 93 -1.16 -5.52 -13.27
CA LYS A 93 -2.51 -5.03 -13.00
C LYS A 93 -2.50 -3.84 -12.06
N PRO A 94 -3.20 -2.75 -12.39
CA PRO A 94 -3.27 -1.59 -11.52
C PRO A 94 -4.10 -1.92 -10.27
N ILE A 95 -3.56 -1.54 -9.12
CA ILE A 95 -4.15 -1.76 -7.80
C ILE A 95 -4.47 -0.41 -7.14
N PHE A 96 -5.64 -0.33 -6.51
CA PHE A 96 -6.18 0.89 -5.90
C PHE A 96 -6.58 0.60 -4.46
N LEU A 97 -6.22 1.48 -3.54
CA LEU A 97 -6.70 1.47 -2.17
C LEU A 97 -8.04 2.22 -2.09
N ARG A 98 -9.06 1.59 -1.50
CA ARG A 98 -10.32 2.27 -1.18
C ARG A 98 -10.11 3.15 0.02
N LEU A 99 -9.88 4.42 -0.24
CA LEU A 99 -9.91 5.42 0.81
C LEU A 99 -11.37 5.80 1.08
N PRO A 100 -11.78 5.93 2.36
CA PRO A 100 -13.05 6.55 2.70
C PRO A 100 -13.08 7.97 2.13
N PHE A 101 -14.29 8.41 1.79
CA PHE A 101 -14.54 9.57 0.94
C PHE A 101 -13.95 10.85 1.54
N ARG A 102 -12.70 11.17 1.20
CA ARG A 102 -12.08 12.45 1.60
C ARG A 102 -12.79 13.58 0.87
N ASN A 103 -13.72 14.23 1.58
CA ASN A 103 -14.41 15.41 1.08
C ASN A 103 -13.37 16.54 0.86
N LYS A 104 -13.35 17.04 -0.38
CA LYS A 104 -12.67 18.25 -0.88
C LYS A 104 -11.13 18.23 -0.95
N GLN A 105 -10.67 18.60 -2.16
CA GLN A 105 -9.32 19.01 -2.56
C GLN A 105 -8.32 17.92 -2.99
N SER A 106 -8.67 17.15 -4.01
CA SER A 106 -7.80 17.14 -5.19
C SER A 106 -8.59 17.82 -6.29
N LYS A 107 -8.41 19.14 -6.45
CA LYS A 107 -8.68 19.71 -7.77
C LYS A 107 -7.69 18.98 -8.67
N SER A 108 -8.14 17.95 -9.38
CA SER A 108 -7.38 17.44 -10.52
C SER A 108 -7.09 18.68 -11.34
N GLY A 109 -5.84 19.13 -11.32
CA GLY A 109 -5.46 20.35 -12.00
C GLY A 109 -5.95 20.30 -13.44
N SER A 110 -6.20 21.46 -14.04
CA SER A 110 -6.53 21.52 -15.46
C SER A 110 -5.48 20.71 -16.25
N PRO A 111 -5.82 20.13 -17.41
CA PRO A 111 -4.86 19.34 -18.20
C PRO A 111 -3.56 20.12 -18.47
N TRP A 112 -3.66 21.44 -18.61
CA TRP A 112 -2.52 22.35 -18.74
C TRP A 112 -1.65 22.43 -17.49
N GLN A 113 -2.21 22.42 -16.29
CA GLN A 113 -1.43 22.36 -15.04
C GLN A 113 -0.64 21.05 -14.97
N LYS A 114 -1.26 19.92 -15.32
CA LYS A 114 -0.58 18.63 -15.37
C LYS A 114 0.56 18.63 -16.40
N LEU A 115 0.37 19.26 -17.55
CA LEU A 115 1.41 19.41 -18.56
C LEU A 115 2.58 20.29 -18.06
N ILE A 116 2.29 21.41 -17.40
CA ILE A 116 3.31 22.29 -16.81
C ILE A 116 4.12 21.54 -15.74
N GLU A 117 3.45 20.80 -14.86
CA GLU A 117 4.12 19.97 -13.85
C GLU A 117 5.01 18.89 -14.48
N TRP A 118 4.54 18.26 -15.56
CA TRP A 118 5.32 17.26 -16.29
C TRP A 118 6.57 17.88 -16.95
N ILE A 119 6.42 19.03 -17.61
CA ILE A 119 7.54 19.77 -18.23
C ILE A 119 8.53 20.23 -17.16
N ALA A 120 8.03 20.78 -16.04
CA ALA A 120 8.86 21.21 -14.92
C ALA A 120 9.62 20.03 -14.30
N ALA A 121 8.97 18.87 -14.13
CA ALA A 121 9.61 17.66 -13.64
C ALA A 121 10.68 17.15 -14.62
N LEU A 122 10.43 17.20 -15.94
CA LEU A 122 11.41 16.81 -16.95
C LEU A 122 12.64 17.73 -16.93
N PHE A 123 12.40 19.04 -16.87
CA PHE A 123 13.46 20.04 -16.80
C PHE A 123 14.29 19.87 -15.53
N LEU A 124 13.64 19.71 -14.38
CA LEU A 124 14.31 19.49 -13.09
C LEU A 124 15.10 18.17 -13.08
N LEU A 125 14.56 17.11 -13.67
CA LEU A 125 15.25 15.82 -13.82
C LEU A 125 16.52 15.97 -14.67
N LEU A 126 16.43 16.68 -15.81
CA LEU A 126 17.58 16.91 -16.67
C LEU A 126 18.67 17.72 -15.96
N LEU A 127 18.25 18.80 -15.28
CA LEU A 127 19.13 19.68 -14.51
C LEU A 127 19.82 18.94 -13.35
N MET A 128 19.10 18.06 -12.66
CA MET A 128 19.60 17.30 -11.51
C MET A 128 20.24 15.95 -11.90
N SER A 129 20.20 15.56 -13.18
CA SER A 129 20.79 14.31 -13.65
C SER A 129 22.29 14.15 -13.32
N PRO A 130 23.18 15.16 -13.45
CA PRO A 130 24.58 14.99 -13.07
C PRO A 130 24.73 14.72 -11.57
N VAL A 131 23.93 15.39 -10.73
CA VAL A 131 23.93 15.18 -9.28
C VAL A 131 23.49 13.75 -8.95
N MET A 132 22.41 13.26 -9.59
CA MET A 132 21.94 11.89 -9.40
C MET A 132 22.97 10.84 -9.79
N VAL A 133 23.70 11.04 -10.90
CA VAL A 133 24.77 10.12 -11.33
C VAL A 133 25.92 10.11 -10.33
N VAL A 134 26.35 11.28 -9.85
CA VAL A 134 27.41 11.38 -8.83
C VAL A 134 26.97 10.67 -7.54
N LEU A 135 25.76 10.95 -7.05
CA LEU A 135 25.21 10.28 -5.86
C LEU A 135 25.12 8.76 -6.06
N PHE A 136 24.70 8.31 -7.24
CA PHE A 136 24.64 6.88 -7.57
C PHE A 136 26.02 6.22 -7.47
N VAL A 137 27.05 6.83 -8.08
CA VAL A 137 28.42 6.29 -8.05
C VAL A 137 28.94 6.25 -6.62
N ILE A 138 28.76 7.32 -5.84
CA ILE A 138 29.26 7.36 -4.45
C ILE A 138 28.54 6.30 -3.60
N LEU A 139 27.21 6.19 -3.69
CA LEU A 139 26.44 5.19 -2.94
C LEU A 139 26.82 3.75 -3.33
N GLN A 140 27.11 3.52 -4.63
CA GLN A 140 27.54 2.22 -5.15
C GLN A 140 28.95 1.84 -4.64
N LEU A 141 29.83 2.82 -4.46
CA LEU A 141 31.18 2.62 -3.90
C LEU A 141 31.14 2.40 -2.38
N ASP A 142 30.28 3.15 -1.68
CA ASP A 142 30.13 3.06 -0.21
C ASP A 142 29.52 1.72 0.23
N SER A 143 28.63 1.13 -0.58
CA SER A 143 28.01 -0.16 -0.28
C SER A 143 27.61 -0.87 -1.57
N PRO A 144 28.06 -2.12 -1.82
CA PRO A 144 27.69 -2.89 -3.01
C PRO A 144 26.23 -3.40 -2.98
N GLY A 145 25.34 -2.76 -2.21
CA GLY A 145 23.92 -3.08 -2.11
C GLY A 145 23.06 -2.37 -3.15
N SER A 146 21.74 -2.49 -3.00
CA SER A 146 20.78 -1.78 -3.87
C SER A 146 20.83 -0.28 -3.63
N VAL A 147 21.28 0.49 -4.63
CA VAL A 147 21.33 1.97 -4.58
C VAL A 147 19.94 2.59 -4.52
N PHE A 148 18.94 1.93 -5.09
CA PHE A 148 17.56 2.37 -5.04
C PHE A 148 16.74 1.49 -4.10
N THR A 149 15.87 2.11 -3.33
CA THR A 149 14.80 1.44 -2.59
C THR A 149 13.46 1.88 -3.15
N SER A 150 12.51 0.96 -3.19
CA SER A 150 11.14 1.24 -3.61
C SER A 150 10.21 1.07 -2.43
N GLU A 151 9.36 2.06 -2.21
CA GLU A 151 8.37 2.05 -1.14
C GLU A 151 6.97 2.18 -1.72
N TRP A 152 6.00 1.45 -1.17
CA TRP A 152 4.61 1.55 -1.59
C TRP A 152 3.98 2.82 -1.06
N ARG A 153 3.41 3.62 -1.98
CA ARG A 153 2.68 4.84 -1.64
C ARG A 153 1.32 4.88 -2.34
N VAL A 154 0.44 5.67 -1.75
CA VAL A 154 -0.92 5.92 -2.23
C VAL A 154 -0.92 7.28 -2.93
N GLY A 155 -1.15 7.27 -4.23
CA GLY A 155 -1.24 8.45 -5.09
C GLY A 155 -2.66 8.99 -5.26
N GLU A 156 -2.85 9.82 -6.28
CA GLU A 156 -4.14 10.42 -6.60
C GLU A 156 -5.22 9.33 -6.78
N ARG A 157 -6.41 9.56 -6.20
CA ARG A 157 -7.57 8.63 -6.28
C ARG A 157 -7.32 7.24 -5.69
N GLY A 158 -6.35 7.12 -4.78
CA GLY A 158 -6.03 5.86 -4.11
C GLY A 158 -5.20 4.90 -4.96
N LYS A 159 -4.68 5.31 -6.13
CA LYS A 159 -3.82 4.45 -6.95
C LYS A 159 -2.54 4.14 -6.18
N LEU A 160 -2.24 2.86 -6.00
CA LEU A 160 -1.02 2.42 -5.34
C LEU A 160 0.12 2.31 -6.36
N PHE A 161 1.29 2.84 -5.99
CA PHE A 161 2.49 2.81 -6.84
C PHE A 161 3.77 2.71 -6.00
N ARG A 162 4.89 2.37 -6.65
CA ARG A 162 6.21 2.33 -6.01
C ARG A 162 6.94 3.66 -6.18
N ALA A 163 7.11 4.38 -5.08
CA ALA A 163 7.97 5.57 -5.05
C ALA A 163 9.43 5.12 -4.95
N ILE A 164 10.25 5.59 -5.88
CA ILE A 164 11.68 5.27 -5.94
C ILE A 164 12.44 6.30 -5.11
N LYS A 165 13.36 5.86 -4.25
CA LYS A 165 14.25 6.74 -3.47
C LYS A 165 15.65 6.16 -3.39
N PHE A 166 16.65 7.00 -3.14
CA PHE A 166 18.00 6.50 -2.87
C PHE A 166 18.05 5.74 -1.54
N CYS A 167 18.76 4.61 -1.53
CA CYS A 167 18.96 3.79 -0.35
C CYS A 167 20.00 4.46 0.55
N THR A 168 19.53 5.14 1.59
CA THR A 168 20.39 5.80 2.59
C THR A 168 20.54 4.95 3.86
N THR A 169 20.03 3.72 3.87
CA THR A 169 20.01 2.77 5.02
C THR A 169 20.74 1.46 4.74
N ALA A 170 21.59 1.37 3.71
CA ALA A 170 22.25 0.12 3.37
C ALA A 170 23.16 -0.34 4.54
N ASN A 171 22.82 -1.47 5.16
CA ASN A 171 23.57 -2.16 6.22
C ASN A 171 23.98 -1.33 7.45
N GLN A 172 23.03 -0.93 8.31
CA GLN A 172 23.19 -0.50 9.73
C GLN A 172 24.21 0.63 10.04
N ASN A 173 25.03 1.03 9.07
CA ASN A 173 26.10 1.99 9.17
C ASN A 173 25.63 3.24 8.44
N ILE A 174 25.11 4.18 9.21
CA ILE A 174 24.76 5.50 8.70
C ILE A 174 26.06 6.19 8.33
N THR A 175 26.40 6.22 7.04
CA THR A 175 27.56 7.00 6.55
C THR A 175 27.24 8.49 6.66
N PRO A 176 28.25 9.36 6.90
CA PRO A 176 28.03 10.82 6.95
C PRO A 176 27.41 11.35 5.66
N LEU A 177 27.71 10.72 4.51
CA LEU A 177 27.08 11.00 3.23
C LEU A 177 25.58 10.72 3.26
N SER A 178 25.14 9.56 3.76
CA SER A 178 23.72 9.21 3.83
C SER A 178 22.93 10.18 4.73
N SER A 179 23.57 10.71 5.78
CA SER A 179 23.04 11.77 6.62
C SER A 179 22.93 13.10 5.85
N TRP A 180 23.95 13.46 5.08
CA TRP A 180 23.93 14.66 4.22
C TRP A 180 22.83 14.59 3.16
N ILE A 181 22.71 13.46 2.45
CA ILE A 181 21.66 13.23 1.44
C ILE A 181 20.27 13.45 2.05
N ARG A 182 20.00 12.91 3.24
CA ARG A 182 18.73 13.13 3.95
C ARG A 182 18.56 14.58 4.40
N LYS A 183 19.62 15.23 4.87
CA LYS A 183 19.57 16.62 5.33
C LYS A 183 19.13 17.58 4.21
N TYR A 184 19.49 17.27 2.97
CA TYR A 184 19.11 18.06 1.79
C TYR A 184 17.94 17.44 0.99
N ASP A 185 17.25 16.42 1.53
CA ASP A 185 16.15 15.69 0.87
C ASP A 185 16.48 15.20 -0.57
N LEU A 186 17.77 14.92 -0.82
CA LEU A 186 18.24 14.46 -2.13
C LEU A 186 17.89 12.99 -2.39
N ASP A 187 17.44 12.26 -1.36
CA ASP A 187 17.00 10.87 -1.47
C ASP A 187 15.72 10.73 -2.30
N HIS A 188 14.92 11.79 -2.39
CA HIS A 188 13.67 11.83 -3.14
C HIS A 188 13.81 12.25 -4.60
N LEU A 189 15.00 12.65 -5.06
CA LEU A 189 15.23 12.99 -6.48
C LEU A 189 14.75 11.92 -7.47
N PRO A 190 14.94 10.60 -7.22
CA PRO A 190 14.42 9.56 -8.12
C PRO A 190 12.89 9.56 -8.26
N GLN A 191 12.15 10.19 -7.33
CA GLN A 191 10.69 10.31 -7.42
C GLN A 191 10.24 11.23 -8.56
N LEU A 192 11.11 12.07 -9.11
CA LEU A 192 10.81 12.82 -10.34
C LEU A 192 10.43 11.89 -11.50
N TRP A 193 11.00 10.68 -11.53
CA TRP A 193 10.60 9.65 -12.48
C TRP A 193 9.13 9.22 -12.29
N ASN A 194 8.65 9.12 -11.05
CA ASN A 194 7.25 8.83 -10.75
C ASN A 194 6.31 9.95 -11.25
N VAL A 195 6.77 11.21 -11.20
CA VAL A 195 6.03 12.35 -11.77
C VAL A 195 5.92 12.24 -13.28
N LEU A 196 7.02 11.90 -13.96
CA LEU A 196 7.02 11.70 -15.42
C LEU A 196 6.13 10.53 -15.86
N ARG A 197 6.00 9.48 -15.04
CA ARG A 197 5.05 8.37 -15.24
C ARG A 197 3.59 8.75 -14.94
N GLY A 198 3.33 9.94 -14.40
CA GLY A 198 1.99 10.38 -13.99
C GLY A 198 1.46 9.65 -12.75
N GLU A 199 2.34 9.07 -11.93
CA GLU A 199 1.99 8.40 -10.67
C GLU A 199 1.90 9.39 -9.51
N MET A 200 2.66 10.50 -9.61
CA MET A 200 2.75 11.55 -8.62
C MET A 200 2.64 12.92 -9.29
N ALA A 201 2.13 13.93 -8.59
CA ALA A 201 2.18 15.32 -9.03
C ALA A 201 3.39 16.03 -8.41
N LEU A 202 3.96 17.00 -9.12
CA LEU A 202 5.14 17.74 -8.64
C LEU A 202 4.73 18.71 -7.53
N MET A 203 3.55 19.34 -7.69
CA MET A 203 3.02 20.38 -6.79
C MET A 203 1.56 20.07 -6.42
N GLY A 204 1.32 18.96 -5.73
CA GLY A 204 -0.03 18.66 -5.24
C GLY A 204 -0.28 17.18 -4.97
N SER A 205 -1.06 16.89 -3.92
CA SER A 205 -1.26 15.56 -3.33
C SER A 205 0.04 14.89 -2.86
N ARG A 206 0.41 15.14 -1.59
CA ARG A 206 1.44 14.32 -0.93
C ARG A 206 0.99 12.86 -1.04
N SER A 207 1.75 12.05 -1.78
CA SER A 207 1.54 10.60 -1.79
C SER A 207 1.65 10.11 -0.34
N CYS A 208 0.61 9.48 0.18
CA CYS A 208 0.64 8.97 1.55
C CYS A 208 1.39 7.64 1.59
N THR A 209 2.11 7.38 2.68
CA THR A 209 2.62 6.02 2.95
C THR A 209 1.43 5.08 3.17
N LEU A 210 1.64 3.79 2.91
CA LEU A 210 0.62 2.75 3.10
C LEU A 210 0.08 2.77 4.55
N GLU A 211 1.01 2.87 5.51
CA GLU A 211 0.72 2.93 6.94
C GLU A 211 -0.18 4.13 7.30
N ASN A 212 0.16 5.33 6.82
CA ASN A 212 -0.65 6.52 7.08
C ASN A 212 -2.05 6.40 6.45
N ALA A 213 -2.15 5.79 5.27
CA ALA A 213 -3.44 5.58 4.61
C ALA A 213 -4.33 4.58 5.38
N MET A 214 -3.73 3.53 5.96
CA MET A 214 -4.43 2.58 6.81
C MET A 214 -4.88 3.21 8.13
N TRP A 215 -3.99 3.99 8.78
CA TRP A 215 -4.29 4.67 10.04
C TRP A 215 -5.42 5.69 9.89
N LEU A 216 -5.41 6.48 8.80
CA LEU A 216 -6.49 7.43 8.50
C LEU A 216 -7.86 6.74 8.37
N ASN A 217 -7.93 5.56 7.74
CA ASN A 217 -9.19 4.83 7.65
C ASN A 217 -9.67 4.38 9.03
N LEU A 218 -8.78 3.80 9.84
CA LEU A 218 -9.11 3.34 11.17
C LEU A 218 -9.61 4.48 12.08
N ALA A 219 -8.96 5.65 12.01
CA ALA A 219 -9.37 6.84 12.75
C ALA A 219 -10.76 7.34 12.31
N GLU A 220 -11.05 7.35 11.00
CA GLU A 220 -12.36 7.77 10.47
C GLU A 220 -13.47 6.78 10.87
N GLN A 221 -13.18 5.48 10.86
CA GLN A 221 -14.12 4.46 11.35
C GLN A 221 -14.45 4.63 12.84
N GLN A 222 -13.45 4.91 13.67
CA GLN A 222 -13.66 5.19 15.09
C GLN A 222 -14.56 6.42 15.30
N GLN A 223 -14.35 7.47 14.50
CA GLN A 223 -15.18 8.67 14.57
C GLN A 223 -16.63 8.39 14.13
N MET A 224 -16.82 7.63 13.05
CA MET A 224 -18.15 7.25 12.56
C MET A 224 -18.89 6.33 13.54
N ASN A 225 -18.21 5.35 14.13
CA ASN A 225 -18.80 4.47 15.15
C ASN A 225 -19.24 5.27 16.38
N LYS A 226 -18.40 6.20 16.84
CA LYS A 226 -18.74 7.09 17.96
C LYS A 226 -19.96 7.97 17.67
N LEU A 227 -20.10 8.47 16.43
CA LEU A 227 -21.28 9.24 16.01
C LEU A 227 -22.53 8.36 15.93
N SER A 228 -22.41 7.12 15.46
CA SER A 228 -23.53 6.16 15.43
C SER A 228 -24.00 5.80 16.84
N GLU A 229 -23.07 5.52 17.76
CA GLU A 229 -23.41 5.25 19.17
C GLU A 229 -24.10 6.44 19.85
N MET A 230 -23.68 7.67 19.51
CA MET A 230 -24.37 8.86 19.97
C MET A 230 -25.80 8.90 19.41
N THR A 231 -25.98 8.79 18.08
CA THR A 231 -27.33 8.86 17.48
C THR A 231 -28.27 7.79 18.03
N ASP A 232 -27.77 6.58 18.25
CA ASP A 232 -28.58 5.48 18.82
C ASP A 232 -29.00 5.82 20.27
N SER A 233 -28.12 6.43 21.08
CA SER A 233 -28.46 6.89 22.43
C SER A 233 -29.46 8.07 22.47
N TRP A 234 -29.41 8.96 21.47
CA TRP A 234 -30.35 10.07 21.33
C TRP A 234 -31.73 9.57 20.88
N GLU A 235 -31.80 8.56 20.01
CA GLU A 235 -33.08 7.93 19.59
C GLU A 235 -33.72 7.15 20.74
N GLU A 236 -32.96 6.37 21.50
CA GLU A 236 -33.47 5.65 22.68
C GLU A 236 -34.01 6.60 23.75
N SER A 237 -33.29 7.71 24.03
CA SER A 237 -33.74 8.71 25.00
C SER A 237 -34.93 9.54 24.52
N ALA A 238 -35.07 9.77 23.21
CA ALA A 238 -36.25 10.41 22.63
C ALA A 238 -37.50 9.52 22.72
N LEU A 239 -37.37 8.22 22.47
CA LEU A 239 -38.47 7.26 22.59
C LEU A 239 -38.96 7.12 24.04
N LEU A 240 -38.05 7.05 25.02
CA LEU A 240 -38.41 6.99 26.45
C LEU A 240 -39.14 8.27 26.94
N ASN A 241 -38.84 9.44 26.36
CA ASN A 241 -39.52 10.69 26.70
C ASN A 241 -40.92 10.83 26.06
N LEU A 242 -41.18 10.17 24.93
CA LEU A 242 -42.50 10.14 24.30
C LEU A 242 -43.47 9.22 25.06
N ASP A 243 -43.00 8.06 25.52
CA ASP A 243 -43.81 7.10 26.28
C ASP A 243 -44.24 7.63 27.66
N SER A 244 -43.46 8.54 28.25
CA SER A 244 -43.76 9.16 29.55
C SER A 244 -44.75 10.33 29.49
N GLN A 245 -45.05 10.86 28.30
CA GLN A 245 -46.03 11.95 28.10
C GLN A 245 -47.43 11.44 27.71
N THR A 246 -47.58 10.15 27.44
CA THR A 246 -48.85 9.52 27.05
C THR A 246 -49.60 8.82 28.20
N LEU A 247 -49.21 9.06 29.46
CA LEU A 247 -49.87 8.55 30.67
C LEU A 247 -50.49 9.66 31.51
#